data_AF-A0A0C9V8E1-F1
#
_entry.id   AF-A0A0C9V8E1-F1
#
_cell.length_a   1.000
_cell.length_b   1.000
_cell.length_c   1.000
_cell.angle_alpha   90.00
_cell.angle_beta   90.00
_cell.angle_gamma   90.00
#
_symmetry.space_group_name_H-M   'P 1'
#
loop_
_entity.id
_entity.type
_entity.pdbx_description
1 polymer ?
#
loop_
_entity_poly.entity_id
_entity_poly.type
_entity_poly.pdbx_seq_one_letter_code
_entity_poly.pdbx_strand_id
1 'polypeptide(L)'
;MDSNWNTLNNGSEITTSPTLSASGRIWLRVAADTHAISSSQGIFSYGTDGNSFTNLVPGFIMDTSWKFFIGYRYVILNYATSALGGSVTVSLFTLSTLRYFPPSKYT
;
A
#
# COMPACT_ATOMS: atom_id res chain seq x y z
N MET A 1 -7.79 17.13 0.97
CA MET A 1 -8.94 18.02 1.26
C MET A 1 -8.45 19.46 1.26
N ASP A 2 -9.19 20.39 0.65
CA ASP A 2 -8.80 21.81 0.62
C ASP A 2 -9.03 22.52 1.98
N SER A 3 -8.96 23.86 2.03
CA SER A 3 -9.26 24.63 3.25
C SER A 3 -10.76 24.67 3.58
N ASN A 4 -11.62 24.33 2.62
CA ASN A 4 -13.07 24.43 2.72
C ASN A 4 -13.72 23.04 2.89
N TRP A 5 -12.93 22.04 3.26
CA TRP A 5 -13.37 20.66 3.48
C TRP A 5 -13.87 19.92 2.22
N ASN A 6 -13.48 20.37 1.02
CA ASN A 6 -13.86 19.71 -0.22
C ASN A 6 -12.93 18.53 -0.59
N THR A 7 -13.51 17.52 -1.23
CA THR A 7 -12.78 16.45 -1.92
C THR A 7 -11.94 17.05 -3.03
N LEU A 8 -10.62 16.80 -3.02
CA LEU A 8 -9.69 17.35 -4.02
C LEU A 8 -9.70 16.53 -5.33
N ASN A 9 -9.78 15.21 -5.23
CA ASN A 9 -9.80 14.29 -6.36
C ASN A 9 -10.31 12.90 -5.91
N ASN A 10 -10.60 12.04 -6.88
CA ASN A 10 -10.99 10.64 -6.68
C ASN A 10 -9.79 9.66 -6.74
N GLY A 11 -8.57 10.18 -6.73
CA GLY A 11 -7.36 9.43 -7.06
C GLY A 11 -7.23 9.13 -8.56
N SER A 12 -6.12 8.52 -8.93
CA SER A 12 -5.86 8.00 -10.27
C SER A 12 -5.08 6.69 -10.16
N GLU A 13 -5.28 5.80 -11.12
CA GLU A 13 -4.45 4.61 -11.24
C GLU A 13 -3.01 5.00 -11.65
N ILE A 14 -2.01 4.51 -10.93
CA ILE A 14 -0.59 4.81 -11.20
C ILE A 14 0.07 3.71 -12.03
N THR A 15 -0.35 2.46 -11.85
CA THR A 15 0.20 1.31 -12.57
C THR A 15 -0.75 0.11 -12.50
N THR A 16 -0.72 -0.71 -13.55
CA THR A 16 -1.34 -2.04 -13.59
C THR A 16 -0.28 -3.05 -14.03
N SER A 17 0.00 -4.02 -13.16
CA SER A 17 0.90 -5.14 -13.45
C SER A 17 0.85 -6.16 -12.29
N PRO A 18 1.10 -7.46 -12.53
CA PRO A 18 1.12 -8.17 -13.81
C PRO A 18 -0.25 -8.76 -14.17
N THR A 19 -0.42 -9.20 -15.43
CA THR A 19 -1.53 -10.10 -15.78
C THR A 19 -1.26 -11.48 -15.15
N LEU A 20 -2.15 -11.91 -14.26
CA LEU A 20 -2.11 -13.25 -13.66
C LEU A 20 -3.03 -14.19 -14.42
N SER A 21 -2.71 -15.49 -14.39
CA SER A 21 -3.68 -16.51 -14.78
C SER A 21 -4.86 -16.54 -13.80
N ALA A 22 -6.05 -16.89 -14.28
CA ALA A 22 -7.27 -16.94 -13.47
C ALA A 22 -7.20 -17.92 -12.27
N SER A 23 -6.29 -18.89 -12.30
CA SER A 23 -6.02 -19.84 -11.22
C SER A 23 -4.74 -19.50 -10.43
N GLY A 24 -4.07 -18.40 -10.75
CA GLY A 24 -2.81 -18.00 -10.14
C GLY A 24 -2.97 -17.50 -8.72
N ARG A 25 -1.93 -17.66 -7.91
CA ARG A 25 -1.78 -17.01 -6.60
C ARG A 25 -0.83 -15.83 -6.74
N ILE A 26 -1.16 -14.73 -6.08
CA ILE A 26 -0.30 -13.55 -5.98
C ILE A 26 -0.11 -13.16 -4.52
N TRP A 27 1.09 -12.66 -4.23
CA TRP A 27 1.42 -11.99 -2.98
C TRP A 27 1.55 -10.50 -3.30
N LEU A 28 0.78 -9.70 -2.57
CA LEU A 28 0.86 -8.24 -2.64
C LEU A 28 1.52 -7.75 -1.35
N ARG A 29 2.47 -6.83 -1.48
CA ARG A 29 3.21 -6.29 -0.35
C ARG A 29 3.26 -4.77 -0.42
N VAL A 30 3.05 -4.15 0.73
CA VAL A 30 3.23 -2.71 0.93
C VAL A 30 4.18 -2.49 2.09
N ALA A 31 5.32 -1.85 1.84
CA ALA A 31 6.20 -1.33 2.88
C ALA A 31 5.92 0.15 3.06
N ALA A 32 5.45 0.54 4.25
CA ALA A 32 5.11 1.93 4.54
C ALA A 32 6.01 2.46 5.66
N ASP A 33 6.70 3.57 5.37
CA ASP A 33 7.43 4.33 6.39
C ASP A 33 6.50 5.39 6.98
N THR A 34 6.06 5.17 8.23
CA THR A 34 5.14 6.07 8.94
C THR A 34 5.81 6.84 10.08
N HIS A 35 7.14 6.88 10.11
CA HIS A 35 7.85 7.65 11.12
C HIS A 35 7.55 9.15 10.94
N ALA A 36 7.49 9.87 12.06
CA ALA A 36 7.20 11.31 12.06
C ALA A 36 8.27 12.15 11.33
N ILE A 37 9.49 11.63 11.20
CA ILE A 37 10.64 12.30 10.58
C ILE A 37 11.27 11.35 9.56
N SER A 38 10.57 11.09 8.46
CA SER A 38 11.07 10.26 7.35
C SER A 38 10.56 10.75 6.00
N SER A 39 10.95 10.05 4.93
CA SER A 39 10.45 10.29 3.57
C SER A 39 8.94 10.01 3.42
N SER A 40 8.28 9.44 4.44
CA SER A 40 6.86 9.08 4.41
C SER A 40 6.50 8.30 3.14
N GLN A 41 7.30 7.29 2.80
CA GLN A 41 7.17 6.59 1.52
C GLN A 41 6.46 5.24 1.67
N GLY A 42 5.53 4.98 0.76
CA GLY A 42 4.94 3.66 0.52
C GLY A 42 5.56 2.99 -0.70
N ILE A 43 6.08 1.78 -0.55
CA ILE A 43 6.61 0.95 -1.64
C ILE A 43 5.64 -0.21 -1.86
N PHE A 44 5.15 -0.34 -3.10
CA PHE A 44 4.23 -1.38 -3.52
C PHE A 44 4.99 -2.41 -4.36
N SER A 45 4.87 -3.69 -3.99
CA SER A 45 5.51 -4.78 -4.70
C SER A 45 4.63 -6.03 -4.75
N TYR A 46 4.94 -6.92 -5.68
CA TYR A 46 4.21 -8.18 -5.87
C TYR A 46 5.16 -9.35 -6.13
N GLY A 47 4.66 -10.57 -5.92
CA GLY A 47 5.36 -11.82 -6.25
C GLY A 47 4.38 -12.96 -6.53
N THR A 48 4.86 -14.02 -7.20
CA THR A 48 4.07 -15.23 -7.53
C THR A 48 4.59 -16.50 -6.86
N ASP A 49 5.71 -16.41 -6.14
CA ASP A 49 6.33 -17.52 -5.39
C ASP A 49 6.28 -17.32 -3.86
N GLY A 50 5.84 -16.14 -3.40
CA GLY A 50 5.81 -15.74 -1.99
C GLY A 50 7.15 -15.31 -1.39
N ASN A 51 8.24 -15.35 -2.17
CA ASN A 51 9.61 -15.07 -1.70
C ASN A 51 10.24 -13.90 -2.43
N SER A 52 10.08 -13.85 -3.76
CA SER A 52 10.65 -12.84 -4.64
C SER A 52 9.63 -11.75 -4.92
N PHE A 53 10.02 -10.49 -4.71
CA PHE A 53 9.13 -9.35 -4.89
C PHE A 53 9.71 -8.35 -5.90
N THR A 54 8.85 -7.90 -6.82
CA THR A 54 9.15 -6.87 -7.81
C THR A 54 8.36 -5.61 -7.47
N ASN A 55 9.03 -4.46 -7.45
CA ASN A 55 8.38 -3.17 -7.22
C ASN A 55 7.49 -2.79 -8.40
N LEU A 56 6.26 -2.36 -8.12
CA LEU A 56 5.29 -1.88 -9.11
C LEU A 56 5.54 -0.43 -9.52
N VAL A 57 6.05 0.37 -8.59
CA VAL A 57 6.36 1.79 -8.74
C VAL A 57 7.66 2.13 -8.01
N PRO A 58 8.36 3.22 -8.37
CA PRO A 58 9.54 3.69 -7.62
C PRO A 58 9.24 4.02 -6.15
N GLY A 59 8.01 4.44 -5.84
CA GLY A 59 7.49 4.68 -4.50
C GLY A 59 6.42 5.78 -4.50
N PHE A 60 5.52 5.74 -3.52
CA PHE A 60 4.44 6.70 -3.31
C PHE A 60 4.76 7.59 -2.11
N ILE A 61 4.76 8.91 -2.32
CA ILE A 61 4.91 9.87 -1.21
C ILE A 61 3.56 10.03 -0.53
N MET A 62 3.51 9.68 0.76
CA MET A 62 2.33 9.78 1.58
C MET A 62 2.10 11.22 2.04
N ASP A 63 0.86 11.67 1.96
CA ASP A 63 0.39 12.95 2.48
C ASP A 63 0.42 12.92 4.01
N THR A 64 1.10 13.90 4.61
CA THR A 64 1.24 14.04 6.06
C THR A 64 0.25 15.07 6.66
N SER A 65 -0.69 15.57 5.84
CA SER A 65 -1.72 16.50 6.26
C SER A 65 -2.70 15.87 7.26
N TRP A 66 -2.96 16.58 8.36
CA TRP A 66 -3.82 16.14 9.45
C TRP A 66 -5.32 16.15 9.11
N LYS A 67 -5.74 16.80 8.01
CA LYS A 67 -7.15 17.10 7.72
C LYS A 67 -8.06 15.87 7.60
N PHE A 68 -7.49 14.70 7.33
CA PHE A 68 -8.25 13.44 7.30
C PHE A 68 -8.33 12.74 8.67
N PHE A 69 -7.58 13.20 9.67
CA PHE A 69 -7.44 12.69 11.04
C PHE A 69 -6.95 11.25 11.19
N ILE A 70 -7.30 10.36 10.26
CA ILE A 70 -6.92 8.96 10.27
C ILE A 70 -5.53 8.80 9.65
N GLY A 71 -4.69 8.00 10.33
CA GLY A 71 -3.44 7.54 9.74
C GLY A 71 -3.68 6.58 8.58
N TYR A 72 -2.60 6.31 7.83
CA TYR A 72 -2.61 5.34 6.74
C TYR A 72 -3.04 3.94 7.19
N ARG A 73 -3.74 3.23 6.30
CA ARG A 73 -4.27 1.88 6.54
C ARG A 73 -3.92 0.98 5.36
N TYR A 74 -3.71 -0.31 5.64
CA TYR A 74 -3.68 -1.33 4.62
C TYR A 74 -5.12 -1.67 4.20
N VAL A 75 -5.38 -1.74 2.90
CA VAL A 75 -6.71 -2.03 2.35
C VAL A 75 -6.57 -3.02 1.20
N ILE A 76 -7.48 -3.99 1.16
CA ILE A 76 -7.69 -4.88 0.01
C ILE A 76 -9.08 -4.54 -0.54
N LEU A 77 -9.16 -4.21 -1.83
CA LEU A 77 -10.40 -3.83 -2.50
C LEU A 77 -10.67 -4.81 -3.65
N ASN A 78 -11.93 -5.22 -3.79
CA ASN A 78 -12.44 -5.97 -4.95
C ASN A 78 -13.73 -5.29 -5.40
N TYR A 79 -13.76 -4.79 -6.64
CA TYR A 79 -14.90 -4.08 -7.21
C TYR A 79 -15.00 -4.39 -8.72
N ALA A 80 -16.18 -4.17 -9.30
CA ALA A 80 -16.44 -4.40 -10.71
C ALA A 80 -16.76 -3.09 -11.44
N THR A 81 -16.17 -2.91 -12.62
CA THR A 81 -16.45 -1.77 -13.51
C THR A 81 -17.39 -2.13 -14.67
N SER A 82 -17.54 -3.42 -14.98
CA SER A 82 -18.37 -3.92 -16.10
C SER A 82 -19.58 -4.72 -15.63
N ALA A 83 -19.38 -5.82 -14.90
CA ALA A 83 -20.45 -6.70 -14.44
C ALA A 83 -20.09 -7.37 -13.11
N LEU A 84 -21.10 -7.63 -12.29
CA LEU A 84 -20.95 -8.37 -11.03
C LEU A 84 -20.73 -9.87 -11.28
N GLY A 85 -20.24 -10.59 -10.27
CA GLY A 85 -20.07 -12.05 -10.29
C GLY A 85 -18.63 -12.54 -10.10
N GLY A 86 -17.64 -11.67 -10.31
CA GLY A 86 -16.24 -11.95 -9.98
C GLY A 86 -15.99 -11.98 -8.47
N SER A 87 -15.08 -12.85 -8.03
CA SER A 87 -14.66 -12.93 -6.63
C SER A 87 -13.16 -13.24 -6.53
N VAL A 88 -12.58 -12.90 -5.38
CA VAL A 88 -11.19 -13.21 -5.03
C VAL A 88 -11.16 -13.80 -3.63
N THR A 89 -10.22 -14.71 -3.39
CA THR A 89 -9.98 -15.28 -2.06
C THR A 89 -8.74 -14.64 -1.45
N VAL A 90 -8.91 -14.00 -0.29
CA VAL A 90 -7.78 -13.51 0.53
C VAL A 90 -7.36 -14.61 1.49
N SER A 91 -6.34 -15.37 1.12
CA SER A 91 -5.90 -16.53 1.93
C SER A 91 -5.13 -16.15 3.19
N LEU A 92 -4.48 -14.99 3.21
CA LEU A 92 -3.61 -14.56 4.32
C LEU A 92 -3.39 -13.05 4.31
N PHE A 93 -3.34 -12.45 5.51
CA PHE A 93 -2.78 -11.13 5.75
C PHE A 93 -1.77 -11.20 6.89
N THR A 94 -0.55 -10.71 6.65
CA THR A 94 0.53 -10.66 7.66
C THR A 94 1.12 -9.27 7.74
N LEU A 95 1.40 -8.81 8.95
CA LEU A 95 2.09 -7.56 9.21
C LEU A 95 3.44 -7.84 9.87
N SER A 96 4.51 -7.28 9.30
CA SER A 96 5.85 -7.33 9.87
C SER A 96 6.40 -5.92 10.04
N THR A 97 6.91 -5.61 11.22
CA THR A 97 7.63 -4.36 11.49
C THR A 97 9.12 -4.64 11.53
N LEU A 98 9.92 -3.81 10.85
CA LEU A 98 11.35 -3.77 11.14
C LEU A 98 11.53 -3.16 12.53
N ARG A 99 12.26 -3.83 13.42
CA ARG A 99 12.63 -3.23 14.71
C ARG A 99 13.67 -2.14 14.45
N TYR A 100 13.28 -0.89 14.71
CA TYR A 100 14.24 0.21 14.80
C TYR A 100 14.96 0.13 16.16
N PHE A 101 16.29 0.01 16.13
CA PHE A 101 17.13 0.17 17.32
C PHE A 101 17.69 1.61 17.31
N PRO A 102 17.23 2.50 18.20
CA PRO A 102 17.80 3.84 18.28
C PRO A 102 19.28 3.76 18.69
N PRO A 103 20.14 4.64 18.17
CA PRO A 103 21.53 4.73 18.63
C PRO A 103 21.57 5.05 20.14
N SER A 104 22.48 4.37 20.85
CA SER A 104 22.75 4.60 22.28
C SER A 104 22.98 6.08 22.55
N LYS A 105 22.19 6.67 23.45
CA LYS A 105 22.40 8.05 23.93
C LYS A 105 23.42 8.14 25.06
N TYR A 106 24.18 7.08 25.33
CA TYR A 106 25.20 7.06 26.37
C TYR A 106 26.57 6.77 25.76
N THR A 107 27.32 7.87 25.58
CA THR A 107 28.79 7.98 25.60
C THR A 107 29.12 9.20 26.43
#